data_AF-A0A2W4XHC6-F1
#
_entry.id   AF-A0A2W4XHC6-F1
#
_cell.length_a   1.000
_cell.length_b   1.000
_cell.length_c   1.000
_cell.angle_alpha   90.00
_cell.angle_beta   90.00
_cell.angle_gamma   90.00
#
_symmetry.space_group_name_H-M   'P 1'
#
loop_
_entity.id
_entity.type
_entity.pdbx_description
1 polymer ?
#
loop_
_entity_poly.entity_id
_entity_poly.type
_entity_poly.pdbx_seq_one_letter_code
_entity_poly.pdbx_strand_id
1 'polypeptide(L)'
;MRRALFLMLVLLTASMLNIAPSRAQFAECNPDYVRTFDVAAYGDDPAWSAGTIECVEYFRLSFETPAGTRWIRGIGDVNVDRLLAPGAIRAVEEGARLASQRMDGLGGYRFDNTTILITFSTSEPLATERKEGQASGWTMPGQGPETSECHVTLFLMDNYNTSGEMQYIVAHELFHCVQLASLSEAQNASSAGYGLWWIEGSAEVFATAAVGEQSRWNNASDFDGAVANERPLYAMTYEASVFFYWQHQREGLGALMPFLHTMAGSPSEAAQRGALRATSDAEFLDFAQAYDERTIRFPSGRPLPFGARLDGETWAIANTGSQQRTLKPFVIMPGWADYACANWENSVSDANMRVRDERGGSWGDWPTETNARDSGGARYRSLAFHTGDDNIELRVRHNRTAACGSCLAVATIDRCMVGRWRLTGGGPGEWMQRQGIPFTRMNISPFTLIINEDGTYTTEGFNFDFRVQYPDSAGEGQAATQPTNGRWGAERGRLYGCTDAGGATSGTATVESEGIRGTAPYASPGPFGASGSTTYTCTDTTFFTSQPMERGGPMTHTFTRESRRLPE
;
A
#
# COMPACT_ATOMS: atom_id res chain seq x y z
N MET A 1 41.21 -36.04 58.08
CA MET A 1 41.87 -34.78 57.68
C MET A 1 42.68 -34.89 56.38
N ARG A 2 43.66 -35.78 56.23
CA ARG A 2 44.49 -35.86 55.00
C ARG A 2 43.72 -36.06 53.68
N ARG A 3 42.65 -36.88 53.67
CA ARG A 3 41.80 -37.07 52.48
C ARG A 3 40.94 -35.85 52.12
N ALA A 4 40.50 -35.08 53.11
CA ALA A 4 39.76 -33.83 52.89
C ALA A 4 40.66 -32.74 52.33
N LEU A 5 41.90 -32.63 52.83
CA LEU A 5 42.89 -31.68 52.31
C LEU A 5 43.27 -31.99 50.85
N PHE A 6 43.40 -33.27 50.50
CA PHE A 6 43.72 -33.69 49.13
C PHE A 6 42.55 -33.42 48.17
N LEU A 7 41.31 -33.65 48.59
CA LEU A 7 40.12 -33.34 47.78
C LEU A 7 39.96 -31.82 47.57
N MET A 8 40.24 -31.02 48.60
CA MET A 8 40.21 -29.56 48.51
C MET A 8 41.32 -29.03 47.58
N LEU A 9 42.52 -29.62 47.64
CA LEU A 9 43.63 -29.26 46.76
C LEU A 9 43.31 -29.60 45.29
N VAL A 10 42.68 -30.76 45.02
CA VAL A 10 42.25 -31.16 43.67
C VAL A 10 41.10 -30.29 43.16
N LEU A 11 40.17 -29.88 44.02
CA LEU A 11 39.10 -28.94 43.66
C LEU A 11 39.65 -27.54 43.37
N LEU A 12 40.63 -27.06 44.16
CA LEU A 12 41.31 -25.78 43.93
C LEU A 12 42.17 -25.80 42.66
N THR A 13 42.92 -26.87 42.40
CA THR A 13 43.70 -26.96 41.16
C THR A 13 42.80 -27.14 39.94
N ALA A 14 41.71 -27.91 40.02
CA ALA A 14 40.74 -28.04 38.93
C ALA A 14 39.95 -26.74 38.66
N SER A 15 39.70 -25.91 39.69
CA SER A 15 39.05 -24.60 39.51
C SER A 15 40.01 -23.50 39.04
N MET A 16 41.32 -23.62 39.29
CA MET A 16 42.31 -22.68 38.73
C MET A 16 42.78 -23.04 37.31
N LEU A 17 42.70 -24.31 36.90
CA LEU A 17 43.13 -24.76 35.56
C LEU A 17 42.17 -24.38 34.41
N ASN A 18 40.98 -23.85 34.71
CA ASN A 18 40.02 -23.35 33.72
C ASN A 18 39.76 -21.84 33.82
N ILE A 19 40.52 -21.09 34.62
CA ILE A 19 40.49 -19.63 34.59
C ILE A 19 41.34 -19.21 33.38
N ALA A 20 40.75 -19.30 32.18
CA ALA A 20 41.28 -18.57 31.05
C ALA A 20 41.38 -17.10 31.49
N PRO A 21 42.53 -16.42 31.26
CA PRO A 21 42.63 -15.00 31.55
C PRO A 21 41.42 -14.33 30.91
N SER A 22 40.71 -13.50 31.68
CA SER A 22 39.58 -12.74 31.15
C SER A 22 40.11 -11.93 29.97
N ARG A 23 39.92 -12.44 28.75
CA ARG A 23 40.23 -11.67 27.55
C ARG A 23 39.42 -10.40 27.67
N ALA A 24 40.08 -9.26 27.54
CA ALA A 24 39.39 -7.99 27.53
C ALA A 24 38.27 -8.10 26.48
N GLN A 25 37.04 -7.77 26.89
CA GLN A 25 35.87 -7.85 26.02
C GLN A 25 36.03 -6.94 24.79
N PHE A 26 36.85 -5.91 24.95
CA PHE A 26 37.15 -4.88 23.99
C PHE A 26 38.61 -4.47 24.06
N ALA A 27 39.12 -3.90 22.97
CA ALA A 27 40.41 -3.22 22.99
C ALA A 27 40.38 -1.97 23.90
N GLU A 28 41.57 -1.55 24.35
CA GLU A 28 41.73 -0.36 25.17
C GLU A 28 41.32 0.90 24.39
N CYS A 29 40.51 1.76 25.02
CA CYS A 29 40.06 3.04 24.46
C CYS A 29 41.26 4.01 24.42
N ASN A 30 42.05 3.93 23.36
CA ASN A 30 43.21 4.78 23.11
C ASN A 30 43.18 5.30 21.66
N PRO A 31 44.01 6.31 21.30
CA PRO A 31 44.00 6.86 19.96
C PRO A 31 44.24 5.81 18.86
N ASP A 32 45.10 4.82 19.10
CA ASP A 32 45.40 3.78 18.12
C ASP A 32 44.18 2.91 17.81
N TYR A 33 43.39 2.58 18.84
CA TYR A 33 42.14 1.85 18.68
C TYR A 33 41.08 2.71 17.99
N VAL A 34 40.95 3.98 18.36
CA VAL A 34 40.00 4.91 17.73
C VAL A 34 40.26 5.04 16.22
N ARG A 35 41.53 5.01 15.77
CA ARG A 35 41.87 4.97 14.32
C ARG A 35 41.32 3.76 13.55
N THR A 36 40.87 2.71 14.22
CA THR A 36 40.24 1.55 13.56
C THR A 36 38.78 1.79 13.14
N PHE A 37 38.22 2.97 13.51
CA PHE A 37 36.91 3.48 13.06
C PHE A 37 37.05 4.44 11.88
N ASP A 38 38.23 4.51 11.25
CA ASP A 38 38.46 5.40 10.13
C ASP A 38 37.58 4.98 8.95
N VAL A 39 36.66 5.87 8.60
CA VAL A 39 35.75 5.75 7.47
C VAL A 39 36.05 6.91 6.55
N ALA A 40 36.32 6.61 5.28
CA ALA A 40 36.47 7.64 4.27
C ALA A 40 35.14 8.42 4.17
N ALA A 41 35.13 9.70 4.52
CA ALA A 41 33.97 10.54 4.21
C ALA A 41 34.03 10.85 2.72
N TYR A 42 33.00 10.44 1.99
CA TYR A 42 32.70 10.90 0.62
C TYR A 42 33.91 11.45 -0.16
N GLY A 43 34.78 10.57 -0.65
CA GLY A 43 36.04 10.94 -1.28
C GLY A 43 37.25 10.52 -0.42
N ASP A 44 38.34 11.30 -0.51
CA ASP A 44 39.61 11.03 0.19
C ASP A 44 39.72 11.71 1.56
N ASP A 45 38.72 12.51 1.96
CA ASP A 45 38.74 13.23 3.23
C ASP A 45 38.22 12.33 4.37
N PRO A 46 38.93 12.21 5.49
CA PRO A 46 38.45 11.41 6.61
C PRO A 46 37.22 12.08 7.24
N ALA A 47 36.23 11.28 7.63
CA ALA A 47 34.98 11.81 8.21
C ALA A 47 35.19 12.55 9.54
N TRP A 48 36.34 12.31 10.19
CA TRP A 48 36.80 12.93 11.43
C TRP A 48 38.33 12.81 11.55
N SER A 49 38.98 13.65 12.35
CA SER A 49 40.45 13.62 12.49
C SER A 49 40.90 12.59 13.54
N ALA A 50 41.39 11.44 13.05
CA ALA A 50 41.82 10.27 13.82
C ALA A 50 42.81 10.54 14.98
N GLY A 51 43.58 11.63 14.91
CA GLY A 51 44.62 11.98 15.90
C GLY A 51 44.17 12.90 17.04
N THR A 52 42.88 13.24 17.13
CA THR A 52 42.41 14.29 18.06
C THR A 52 41.49 13.80 19.18
N ILE A 53 41.02 12.55 19.12
CA ILE A 53 40.07 12.02 20.11
C ILE A 53 40.80 11.54 21.37
N GLU A 54 40.59 12.24 22.49
CA GLU A 54 40.91 11.75 23.82
C GLU A 54 39.83 10.76 24.26
N CYS A 55 40.02 9.49 23.93
CA CYS A 55 39.04 8.42 24.06
C CYS A 55 38.59 8.18 25.52
N VAL A 56 37.29 8.30 25.77
CA VAL A 56 36.65 7.89 27.02
C VAL A 56 35.45 6.97 26.76
N GLU A 57 35.20 6.04 27.67
CA GLU A 57 34.00 5.19 27.64
C GLU A 57 32.88 5.84 28.45
N TYR A 58 31.73 6.04 27.78
CA TYR A 58 30.57 6.72 28.36
C TYR A 58 29.55 5.77 28.96
N PHE A 59 29.33 4.64 28.30
CA PHE A 59 28.43 3.60 28.79
C PHE A 59 28.89 2.24 28.33
N ARG A 60 28.42 1.22 29.04
CA ARG A 60 28.60 -0.18 28.69
C ARG A 60 27.39 -0.97 29.19
N LEU A 61 26.80 -1.76 28.31
CA LEU A 61 25.71 -2.65 28.64
C LEU A 61 25.97 -4.06 28.10
N SER A 62 25.43 -5.06 28.79
CA SER A 62 25.43 -6.44 28.34
C SER A 62 24.01 -6.93 28.07
N PHE A 63 23.89 -7.89 27.17
CA PHE A 63 22.63 -8.59 26.89
C PHE A 63 22.93 -10.03 26.49
N GLU A 64 21.93 -10.90 26.61
CA GLU A 64 22.05 -12.30 26.22
C GLU A 64 21.74 -12.47 24.74
N THR A 65 22.50 -13.34 24.08
CA THR A 65 22.25 -13.75 22.69
C THR A 65 22.20 -15.27 22.62
N PRO A 66 21.74 -15.88 21.52
CA PRO A 66 21.83 -17.33 21.33
C PRO A 66 23.26 -17.89 21.48
N ALA A 67 24.30 -17.06 21.27
CA ALA A 67 25.71 -17.41 21.40
C ALA A 67 26.35 -16.97 22.73
N GLY A 68 25.52 -16.64 23.74
CA GLY A 68 25.90 -16.18 25.07
C GLY A 68 25.93 -14.66 25.23
N THR A 69 26.35 -14.20 26.40
CA THR A 69 26.41 -12.77 26.74
C THR A 69 27.28 -11.98 25.75
N ARG A 70 26.76 -10.84 25.29
CA ARG A 70 27.46 -9.86 24.46
C ARG A 70 27.41 -8.48 25.08
N TRP A 71 28.29 -7.61 24.61
CA TRP A 71 28.49 -6.28 25.16
C TRP A 71 28.40 -5.22 24.08
N ILE A 72 27.75 -4.11 24.41
CA ILE A 72 27.77 -2.87 23.63
C ILE A 72 28.39 -1.79 24.53
N ARG A 73 29.37 -1.04 24.02
CA ARG A 73 29.89 0.16 24.69
C ARG A 73 29.82 1.38 23.79
N GLY A 74 29.67 2.55 24.40
CA GLY A 74 29.81 3.84 23.72
C GLY A 74 31.09 4.53 24.14
N ILE A 75 31.90 4.94 23.17
CA ILE A 75 33.12 5.72 23.38
C ILE A 75 33.05 7.05 22.63
N GLY A 76 33.85 8.02 23.02
CA GLY A 76 33.95 9.30 22.31
C GLY A 76 35.10 10.14 22.85
N ASP A 77 35.26 11.35 22.31
CA ASP A 77 36.20 12.33 22.86
C ASP A 77 35.77 12.79 24.25
N VAL A 78 36.70 13.06 25.15
CA VAL A 78 36.41 13.60 26.50
C VAL A 78 35.51 14.83 26.51
N ASN A 79 35.47 15.60 25.42
CA ASN A 79 34.64 16.79 25.27
C ASN A 79 33.32 16.53 24.52
N VAL A 80 33.03 15.30 24.08
CA VAL A 80 31.83 15.03 23.28
C VAL A 80 30.56 15.40 24.04
N ASP A 81 30.52 15.20 25.36
CA ASP A 81 29.40 15.57 26.22
C ASP A 81 29.14 17.09 26.30
N ARG A 82 30.19 17.90 26.09
CA ARG A 82 30.12 19.37 26.04
C ARG A 82 29.80 19.90 24.65
N LEU A 83 30.22 19.18 23.62
CA LEU A 83 30.02 19.57 22.22
C LEU A 83 28.63 19.19 21.72
N LEU A 84 28.02 18.15 22.28
CA LEU A 84 26.69 17.68 21.92
C LEU A 84 25.60 18.35 22.75
N ALA A 85 24.37 18.35 22.22
CA ALA A 85 23.22 18.78 22.99
C ALA A 85 23.03 17.90 24.25
N PRO A 86 22.52 18.47 25.36
CA PRO A 86 22.31 17.72 26.59
C PRO A 86 21.46 16.47 26.39
N GLY A 87 22.00 15.31 26.79
CA GLY A 87 21.31 14.02 26.70
C GLY A 87 21.62 13.18 25.47
N ALA A 88 22.49 13.64 24.55
CA ALA A 88 22.87 12.88 23.34
C ALA A 88 23.36 11.48 23.67
N ILE A 89 24.32 11.39 24.60
CA ILE A 89 24.93 10.14 25.03
C ILE A 89 23.89 9.20 25.65
N ARG A 90 22.95 9.75 26.45
CA ARG A 90 21.83 8.96 26.99
C ARG A 90 20.89 8.47 25.90
N ALA A 91 20.67 9.25 24.84
CA ALA A 91 19.85 8.82 23.70
C ALA A 91 20.55 7.71 22.90
N VAL A 92 21.89 7.76 22.76
CA VAL A 92 22.68 6.69 22.15
C VAL A 92 22.61 5.41 22.99
N GLU A 93 22.84 5.52 24.30
CA GLU A 93 22.73 4.39 25.24
C GLU A 93 21.31 3.79 25.23
N GLU A 94 20.29 4.63 25.24
CA GLU A 94 18.88 4.21 25.17
C GLU A 94 18.57 3.49 23.86
N GLY A 95 19.08 3.97 22.72
CA GLY A 95 18.95 3.28 21.43
C GLY A 95 19.58 1.89 21.46
N ALA A 96 20.79 1.77 22.02
CA ALA A 96 21.47 0.48 22.18
C ALA A 96 20.71 -0.47 23.12
N ARG A 97 20.09 0.07 24.17
CA ARG A 97 19.24 -0.70 25.09
C ARG A 97 17.96 -1.18 24.40
N LEU A 98 17.27 -0.33 23.65
CA LEU A 98 16.04 -0.70 22.92
C LEU A 98 16.34 -1.72 21.82
N ALA A 99 17.43 -1.53 21.08
CA ALA A 99 17.89 -2.48 20.06
C ALA A 99 18.19 -3.85 20.66
N SER A 100 19.02 -3.91 21.71
CA SER A 100 19.37 -5.19 22.37
C SER A 100 18.14 -5.91 22.93
N GLN A 101 17.17 -5.20 23.50
CA GLN A 101 15.89 -5.77 23.92
C GLN A 101 15.06 -6.35 22.76
N ARG A 102 15.20 -5.79 21.56
CA ARG A 102 14.45 -6.23 20.39
C ARG A 102 15.11 -7.39 19.64
N MET A 103 16.43 -7.57 19.78
CA MET A 103 17.18 -8.64 19.10
C MET A 103 16.67 -10.05 19.44
N ASP A 104 16.13 -10.28 20.64
CA ASP A 104 15.51 -11.56 21.02
C ASP A 104 14.39 -11.97 20.05
N GLY A 105 13.73 -11.01 19.40
CA GLY A 105 12.69 -11.25 18.41
C GLY A 105 13.20 -11.73 17.04
N LEU A 106 14.52 -11.71 16.77
CA LEU A 106 15.11 -12.13 15.49
C LEU A 106 15.28 -13.65 15.36
N GLY A 107 15.16 -14.40 16.46
CA GLY A 107 15.34 -15.84 16.46
C GLY A 107 16.82 -16.26 16.37
N GLY A 108 17.20 -16.95 15.28
CA GLY A 108 18.57 -17.43 15.08
C GLY A 108 19.49 -16.33 14.54
N TYR A 109 20.18 -15.61 15.42
CA TYR A 109 21.14 -14.56 15.04
C TYR A 109 22.47 -14.71 15.79
N ARG A 110 23.50 -14.07 15.24
CA ARG A 110 24.79 -13.85 15.90
C ARG A 110 24.97 -12.35 16.10
N PHE A 111 25.69 -12.02 17.16
CA PHE A 111 26.10 -10.67 17.46
C PHE A 111 27.49 -10.74 18.09
N ASP A 112 28.38 -9.85 17.65
CA ASP A 112 29.72 -9.70 18.19
C ASP A 112 29.73 -8.53 19.19
N ASN A 113 30.76 -8.46 20.05
CA ASN A 113 30.89 -7.28 20.90
C ASN A 113 30.93 -6.03 20.01
N THR A 114 30.30 -4.95 20.43
CA THR A 114 30.15 -3.77 19.58
C THR A 114 30.60 -2.51 20.31
N THR A 115 31.37 -1.68 19.62
CA THR A 115 31.72 -0.34 20.09
C THR A 115 31.09 0.70 19.18
N ILE A 116 30.44 1.67 19.81
CA ILE A 116 29.86 2.83 19.16
C ILE A 116 30.79 4.03 19.42
N LEU A 117 31.50 4.50 18.40
CA LEU A 117 32.23 5.75 18.44
C LEU A 117 31.27 6.92 18.21
N ILE A 118 31.12 7.77 19.22
CA ILE A 118 30.31 8.97 19.20
C ILE A 118 31.21 10.15 18.83
N THR A 119 30.97 10.75 17.67
CA THR A 119 31.80 11.83 17.15
C THR A 119 30.95 12.92 16.47
N PHE A 120 31.57 14.05 16.16
CA PHE A 120 31.01 15.11 15.33
C PHE A 120 31.69 15.05 13.96
N SER A 121 30.93 15.31 12.88
CA SER A 121 31.55 15.40 11.57
C SER A 121 32.31 16.72 11.44
N THR A 122 33.54 16.67 10.94
CA THR A 122 34.34 17.86 10.63
C THR A 122 34.32 18.22 9.14
N SER A 123 33.65 17.45 8.29
CA SER A 123 33.68 17.66 6.84
C SER A 123 32.72 18.78 6.41
N GLU A 124 33.22 19.71 5.56
CA GLU A 124 32.44 20.83 5.02
C GLU A 124 31.13 20.45 4.31
N PRO A 125 30.99 19.30 3.60
CA PRO A 125 29.72 18.91 3.00
C PRO A 125 28.61 18.67 4.03
N LEU A 126 28.94 18.09 5.19
CA LEU A 126 28.00 17.91 6.30
C LEU A 126 27.81 19.23 7.09
N ALA A 127 28.82 20.11 7.10
CA ALA A 127 28.72 21.41 7.75
C ALA A 127 27.90 22.46 6.96
N THR A 128 27.78 22.29 5.63
CA THR A 128 27.01 23.20 4.75
C THR A 128 25.55 22.75 4.56
N GLU A 129 25.26 21.46 4.68
CA GLU A 129 23.90 20.95 4.88
C GLU A 129 23.46 21.08 6.35
N ARG A 130 23.50 22.30 6.90
CA ARG A 130 22.79 22.68 8.15
C ARG A 130 21.26 22.64 7.96
N LYS A 131 20.74 21.55 7.40
CA LYS A 131 19.35 21.16 7.60
C LYS A 131 19.28 20.60 9.02
N GLU A 132 18.36 21.13 9.80
CA GLU A 132 18.31 20.88 11.24
C GLU A 132 18.20 19.39 11.58
N GLY A 133 18.95 18.96 12.60
CA GLY A 133 18.72 17.74 13.36
C GLY A 133 19.28 16.44 12.79
N GLN A 134 20.26 16.48 11.90
CA GLN A 134 20.75 15.24 11.30
C GLN A 134 21.74 14.50 12.20
N ALA A 135 21.62 13.18 12.23
CA ALA A 135 22.67 12.28 12.66
C ALA A 135 22.84 11.21 11.57
N SER A 136 24.05 10.69 11.44
CA SER A 136 24.38 9.63 10.49
C SER A 136 25.13 8.52 11.23
N GLY A 137 24.91 7.30 10.81
CA GLY A 137 25.65 6.14 11.27
C GLY A 137 26.50 5.54 10.16
N TRP A 138 27.51 4.77 10.55
CA TRP A 138 28.21 3.87 9.66
C TRP A 138 28.65 2.64 10.45
N THR A 139 28.44 1.45 9.90
CA THR A 139 28.85 0.20 10.51
C THR A 139 29.93 -0.49 9.69
N MET A 140 30.96 -1.01 10.37
CA MET A 140 32.04 -1.76 9.73
C MET A 140 32.53 -2.92 10.62
N PRO A 141 33.08 -3.99 10.04
CA PRO A 141 33.77 -5.00 10.81
C PRO A 141 35.00 -4.37 11.49
N GLY A 142 35.22 -4.70 12.77
CA GLY A 142 36.35 -4.20 13.52
C GLY A 142 37.68 -4.68 12.93
N GLN A 143 38.60 -3.75 12.69
CA GLN A 143 39.94 -4.05 12.20
C GLN A 143 40.89 -4.26 13.38
N GLY A 144 40.89 -5.46 13.95
CA GLY A 144 41.77 -5.80 15.07
C GLY A 144 42.20 -7.27 15.04
N PRO A 145 43.48 -7.60 15.29
CA PRO A 145 43.97 -8.98 15.25
C PRO A 145 43.43 -9.87 16.37
N GLU A 146 42.77 -9.31 17.39
CA GLU A 146 42.45 -10.03 18.64
C GLU A 146 40.96 -10.07 19.04
N THR A 147 40.07 -9.33 18.38
CA THR A 147 38.66 -9.25 18.77
C THR A 147 37.71 -9.33 17.56
N SER A 148 36.77 -10.27 17.62
CA SER A 148 35.55 -10.24 16.79
C SER A 148 34.67 -9.11 17.33
N GLU A 149 34.89 -7.90 16.83
CA GLU A 149 34.19 -6.69 17.25
C GLU A 149 33.50 -6.01 16.06
N CYS A 150 32.31 -5.46 16.28
CA CYS A 150 31.64 -4.58 15.32
C CYS A 150 31.89 -3.12 15.70
N HIS A 151 32.23 -2.28 14.73
CA HIS A 151 32.45 -0.85 14.93
C HIS A 151 31.30 -0.07 14.30
N VAL A 152 30.65 0.75 15.11
CA VAL A 152 29.65 1.72 14.68
C VAL A 152 30.22 3.12 14.90
N THR A 153 30.20 3.97 13.89
CA THR A 153 30.54 5.40 14.02
C THR A 153 29.27 6.22 13.89
N LEU A 154 28.97 7.02 14.91
CA LEU A 154 27.84 7.95 14.90
C LEU A 154 28.35 9.38 14.77
N PHE A 155 27.92 10.05 13.70
CA PHE A 155 28.15 11.46 13.45
C PHE A 155 26.95 12.26 13.95
N LEU A 156 27.17 13.05 14.98
CA LEU A 156 26.15 13.89 15.58
C LEU A 156 26.31 15.33 15.11
N MET A 157 25.25 15.94 14.58
CA MET A 157 25.24 17.35 14.18
C MET A 157 24.51 18.20 15.24
N ASP A 158 24.87 19.49 15.31
CA ASP A 158 24.65 20.44 16.43
C ASP A 158 23.21 20.61 16.96
N ASN A 159 22.20 20.01 16.32
CA ASN A 159 20.78 20.17 16.64
C ASN A 159 19.94 18.89 16.51
N TYR A 160 20.54 17.70 16.70
CA TYR A 160 19.79 16.43 16.67
C TYR A 160 18.53 16.47 17.57
N ASN A 161 17.43 15.89 17.07
CA ASN A 161 16.18 15.86 17.80
C ASN A 161 16.19 14.70 18.82
N THR A 162 15.79 14.98 20.07
CA THR A 162 15.61 13.95 21.11
C THR A 162 14.35 13.09 20.93
N SER A 163 13.57 13.29 19.85
CA SER A 163 12.29 12.61 19.60
C SER A 163 12.38 11.13 19.20
N GLY A 164 13.52 10.46 19.44
CA GLY A 164 13.72 9.06 19.07
C GLY A 164 14.62 8.84 17.85
N GLU A 165 14.99 9.89 17.11
CA GLU A 165 15.81 9.75 15.89
C GLU A 165 17.19 9.18 16.17
N MET A 166 17.82 9.60 17.27
CA MET A 166 19.11 9.05 17.69
C MET A 166 19.03 7.57 18.02
N GLN A 167 18.00 7.21 18.80
CA GLN A 167 17.73 5.83 19.17
C GLN A 167 17.51 4.97 17.91
N TYR A 168 16.79 5.52 16.91
CA TYR A 168 16.50 4.86 15.65
C TYR A 168 17.76 4.55 14.85
N ILE A 169 18.64 5.54 14.65
CA ILE A 169 19.91 5.35 13.93
C ILE A 169 20.78 4.33 14.66
N VAL A 170 20.87 4.41 15.99
CA VAL A 170 21.62 3.42 16.78
C VAL A 170 21.07 2.02 16.57
N ALA A 171 19.75 1.85 16.59
CA ALA A 171 19.12 0.56 16.34
C ALA A 171 19.36 0.06 14.90
N HIS A 172 19.34 0.95 13.90
CA HIS A 172 19.66 0.66 12.50
C HIS A 172 21.08 0.13 12.35
N GLU A 173 22.08 0.88 12.86
CA GLU A 173 23.49 0.50 12.79
C GLU A 173 23.80 -0.79 13.58
N LEU A 174 23.18 -0.96 14.75
CA LEU A 174 23.34 -2.21 15.50
C LEU A 174 22.75 -3.41 14.77
N PHE A 175 21.77 -3.23 13.89
CA PHE A 175 21.30 -4.31 13.03
C PHE A 175 22.31 -4.68 11.94
N HIS A 176 23.06 -3.71 11.40
CA HIS A 176 24.19 -4.03 10.52
C HIS A 176 25.26 -4.87 11.25
N CYS A 177 25.47 -4.66 12.56
CA CYS A 177 26.33 -5.57 13.33
C CYS A 177 25.76 -7.00 13.43
N VAL A 178 24.44 -7.16 13.55
CA VAL A 178 23.79 -8.48 13.49
C VAL A 178 24.03 -9.12 12.11
N GLN A 179 23.83 -8.36 11.03
CA GLN A 179 24.07 -8.83 9.66
C GLN A 179 25.52 -9.27 9.46
N LEU A 180 26.49 -8.44 9.84
CA LEU A 180 27.92 -8.75 9.72
C LEU A 180 28.30 -10.04 10.46
N ALA A 181 27.81 -10.23 11.69
CA ALA A 181 28.12 -11.39 12.51
C ALA A 181 27.38 -12.66 12.07
N SER A 182 26.20 -12.52 11.44
CA SER A 182 25.32 -13.64 11.10
C SER A 182 25.50 -14.13 9.66
N LEU A 183 25.74 -13.23 8.71
CA LEU A 183 25.80 -13.55 7.28
C LEU A 183 27.21 -14.00 6.87
N SER A 184 27.29 -14.67 5.72
CA SER A 184 28.58 -15.08 5.15
C SER A 184 29.39 -13.87 4.67
N GLU A 185 30.72 -14.02 4.61
CA GLU A 185 31.61 -13.00 4.06
C GLU A 185 31.19 -12.55 2.65
N ALA A 186 30.76 -13.50 1.80
CA ALA A 186 30.26 -13.19 0.47
C ALA A 186 28.98 -12.33 0.50
N GLN A 187 28.05 -12.61 1.41
CA GLN A 187 26.84 -11.78 1.60
C GLN A 187 27.19 -10.39 2.12
N ASN A 188 28.09 -10.28 3.09
CA ASN A 188 28.53 -8.98 3.58
C ASN A 188 29.28 -8.18 2.49
N ALA A 189 30.02 -8.85 1.61
CA ALA A 189 30.68 -8.23 0.47
C ALA A 189 29.72 -7.76 -0.63
N SER A 190 28.46 -8.22 -0.64
CA SER A 190 27.44 -7.72 -1.57
C SER A 190 26.77 -6.44 -1.08
N SER A 191 27.27 -5.84 0.01
CA SER A 191 26.76 -4.59 0.60
C SER A 191 26.96 -3.31 -0.20
N ALA A 192 27.54 -3.42 -1.40
CA ALA A 192 27.59 -2.34 -2.38
C ALA A 192 26.70 -2.66 -3.59
N GLY A 193 26.24 -1.62 -4.30
CA GLY A 193 25.45 -1.79 -5.50
C GLY A 193 24.07 -2.39 -5.23
N TYR A 194 23.69 -3.45 -5.94
CA TYR A 194 22.34 -4.03 -5.85
C TYR A 194 22.09 -4.86 -4.59
N GLY A 195 23.03 -5.04 -3.65
CA GLY A 195 22.71 -5.68 -2.36
C GLY A 195 22.09 -4.72 -1.34
N LEU A 196 22.11 -3.42 -1.59
CA LEU A 196 21.63 -2.41 -0.65
C LEU A 196 20.14 -2.54 -0.31
N TRP A 197 19.31 -3.06 -1.22
CA TRP A 197 17.86 -3.18 -0.98
C TRP A 197 17.54 -4.02 0.25
N TRP A 198 18.25 -5.15 0.46
CA TRP A 198 18.00 -6.01 1.61
C TRP A 198 18.81 -5.60 2.82
N ILE A 199 19.99 -4.99 2.65
CA ILE A 199 20.80 -4.52 3.77
C ILE A 199 20.12 -3.36 4.48
N GLU A 200 19.81 -2.30 3.74
CA GLU A 200 19.20 -1.10 4.31
C GLU A 200 17.72 -1.34 4.63
N GLY A 201 16.98 -1.99 3.72
CA GLY A 201 15.56 -2.26 3.93
C GLY A 201 15.28 -3.11 5.17
N SER A 202 16.15 -4.07 5.51
CA SER A 202 15.99 -4.88 6.72
C SER A 202 16.46 -4.18 8.00
N ALA A 203 17.45 -3.30 7.92
CA ALA A 203 17.87 -2.46 9.04
C ALA A 203 16.77 -1.47 9.44
N GLU A 204 16.07 -0.88 8.46
CA GLU A 204 14.91 0.00 8.69
C GLU A 204 13.76 -0.71 9.43
N VAL A 205 13.41 -1.93 9.03
CA VAL A 205 12.32 -2.66 9.73
C VAL A 205 12.71 -3.02 11.16
N PHE A 206 13.98 -3.36 11.40
CA PHE A 206 14.47 -3.65 12.74
C PHE A 206 14.47 -2.39 13.62
N ALA A 207 15.01 -1.28 13.11
CA ALA A 207 15.06 0.00 13.81
C ALA A 207 13.65 0.48 14.20
N THR A 208 12.71 0.41 13.25
CA THR A 208 11.30 0.71 13.52
C THR A 208 10.70 -0.25 14.55
N ALA A 209 11.03 -1.54 14.50
CA ALA A 209 10.52 -2.52 15.46
C ALA A 209 11.11 -2.34 16.88
N ALA A 210 12.30 -1.75 17.00
CA ALA A 210 12.98 -1.52 18.27
C ALA A 210 12.58 -0.20 18.93
N VAL A 211 12.48 0.87 18.14
CA VAL A 211 12.32 2.25 18.63
C VAL A 211 10.95 2.84 18.33
N GLY A 212 10.27 2.31 17.31
CA GLY A 212 9.05 2.90 16.75
C GLY A 212 9.34 3.77 15.53
N GLU A 213 8.30 4.04 14.74
CA GLU A 213 8.41 4.79 13.50
C GLU A 213 8.83 6.26 13.73
N GLN A 214 9.69 6.75 12.85
CA GLN A 214 10.18 8.13 12.87
C GLN A 214 9.79 8.82 11.57
N SER A 215 9.26 10.05 11.65
CA SER A 215 8.76 10.77 10.46
C SER A 215 9.82 10.98 9.38
N ARG A 216 11.07 11.19 9.78
CA ARG A 216 12.22 11.38 8.89
C ARG A 216 12.61 10.12 8.12
N TRP A 217 12.46 8.96 8.76
CA TRP A 217 12.84 7.64 8.22
C TRP A 217 11.67 6.92 7.54
N ASN A 218 10.62 7.66 7.22
CA ASN A 218 9.46 7.11 6.53
C ASN A 218 9.69 7.06 5.02
N ASN A 219 10.01 5.86 4.53
CA ASN A 219 10.34 5.61 3.12
C ASN A 219 9.12 5.34 2.22
N ALA A 220 7.88 5.50 2.71
CA ALA A 220 6.67 5.19 1.95
C ALA A 220 6.49 6.04 0.67
N SER A 221 6.80 7.35 0.76
CA SER A 221 6.73 8.25 -0.39
C SER A 221 7.82 7.96 -1.43
N ASP A 222 9.02 7.61 -0.97
CA ASP A 222 10.12 7.26 -1.87
C ASP A 222 9.86 5.92 -2.56
N PHE A 223 9.23 4.97 -1.87
CA PHE A 223 8.75 3.73 -2.47
C PHE A 223 7.65 3.98 -3.52
N ASP A 224 6.68 4.86 -3.27
CA ASP A 224 5.70 5.28 -4.29
C ASP A 224 6.42 5.86 -5.53
N GLY A 225 7.44 6.70 -5.31
CA GLY A 225 8.28 7.24 -6.38
C GLY A 225 9.06 6.16 -7.14
N ALA A 226 9.60 5.16 -6.45
CA ALA A 226 10.30 4.04 -7.06
C ALA A 226 9.37 3.19 -7.93
N VAL A 227 8.15 2.89 -7.45
CA VAL A 227 7.13 2.16 -8.22
C VAL A 227 6.67 2.97 -9.43
N ALA A 228 6.43 4.28 -9.28
CA ALA A 228 6.03 5.16 -10.38
C ALA A 228 7.09 5.22 -11.51
N ASN A 229 8.37 5.10 -11.14
CA ASN A 229 9.49 5.06 -12.08
C ASN A 229 9.82 3.63 -12.58
N GLU A 230 8.98 2.64 -12.27
CA GLU A 230 9.19 1.23 -12.60
C GLU A 230 10.57 0.71 -12.15
N ARG A 231 11.08 1.18 -11.01
CA ARG A 231 12.35 0.73 -10.43
C ARG A 231 12.15 -0.67 -9.82
N PRO A 232 12.99 -1.66 -10.16
CA PRO A 232 12.87 -2.99 -9.59
C PRO A 232 13.30 -3.01 -8.12
N LEU A 233 12.73 -3.92 -7.32
CA LEU A 233 12.98 -4.00 -5.88
C LEU A 233 14.48 -4.14 -5.55
N TYR A 234 15.23 -4.93 -6.32
CA TYR A 234 16.68 -5.11 -6.11
C TYR A 234 17.53 -3.87 -6.44
N ALA A 235 16.96 -2.85 -7.07
CA ALA A 235 17.61 -1.57 -7.37
C ALA A 235 17.22 -0.44 -6.41
N MET A 236 16.44 -0.75 -5.37
CA MET A 236 16.10 0.18 -4.30
C MET A 236 17.15 0.12 -3.18
N THR A 237 17.12 1.08 -2.25
CA THR A 237 17.91 1.04 -1.01
C THR A 237 16.96 1.08 0.18
N TYR A 238 16.80 2.22 0.84
CA TYR A 238 15.90 2.43 1.98
C TYR A 238 14.43 2.27 1.60
N GLU A 239 14.06 2.55 0.34
CA GLU A 239 12.68 2.39 -0.13
C GLU A 239 12.22 0.92 -0.01
N ALA A 240 13.14 -0.03 -0.14
CA ALA A 240 12.85 -1.46 0.00
C ALA A 240 12.35 -1.84 1.40
N SER A 241 12.50 -0.99 2.42
CA SER A 241 11.93 -1.21 3.75
C SER A 241 10.42 -1.50 3.72
N VAL A 242 9.67 -1.00 2.72
CA VAL A 242 8.25 -1.32 2.53
C VAL A 242 7.99 -2.82 2.29
N PHE A 243 8.88 -3.50 1.57
CA PHE A 243 8.82 -4.96 1.41
C PHE A 243 9.06 -5.67 2.75
N PHE A 244 10.04 -5.21 3.53
CA PHE A 244 10.33 -5.79 4.84
C PHE A 244 9.25 -5.51 5.89
N TYR A 245 8.56 -4.37 5.81
CA TYR A 245 7.35 -4.11 6.62
C TYR A 245 6.23 -5.09 6.31
N TRP A 246 5.98 -5.38 5.03
CA TRP A 246 5.01 -6.40 4.62
C TRP A 246 5.41 -7.80 5.09
N GLN A 247 6.69 -8.18 4.96
CA GLN A 247 7.19 -9.46 5.43
C GLN A 247 7.04 -9.58 6.96
N HIS A 248 7.42 -8.55 7.71
CA HIS A 248 7.25 -8.50 9.16
C HIS A 248 5.78 -8.62 9.57
N GLN A 249 4.86 -7.96 8.86
CA GLN A 249 3.43 -8.05 9.14
C GLN A 249 2.89 -9.48 8.96
N ARG A 250 3.44 -10.24 8.01
CA ARG A 250 3.02 -11.62 7.73
C ARG A 250 3.65 -12.65 8.68
N GLU A 251 4.94 -12.52 8.93
CA GLU A 251 5.76 -13.60 9.52
C GLU A 251 6.41 -13.20 10.85
N GLY A 252 6.28 -11.93 11.24
CA GLY A 252 6.91 -11.37 12.43
C GLY A 252 8.40 -11.10 12.25
N LEU A 253 9.03 -10.57 13.30
CA LEU A 253 10.46 -10.23 13.28
C LEU A 253 11.37 -11.46 13.20
N GLY A 254 10.91 -12.61 13.69
CA GLY A 254 11.70 -13.85 13.73
C GLY A 254 11.96 -14.49 12.36
N ALA A 255 11.23 -14.07 11.32
CA ALA A 255 11.45 -14.50 9.95
C ALA A 255 12.54 -13.70 9.22
N LEU A 256 12.96 -12.56 9.77
CA LEU A 256 13.90 -11.65 9.12
C LEU A 256 15.25 -12.31 8.88
N MET A 257 15.90 -12.87 9.91
CA MET A 257 17.21 -13.51 9.75
C MET A 257 17.18 -14.75 8.86
N PRO A 258 16.22 -15.70 9.01
CA PRO A 258 16.04 -16.80 8.06
C PRO A 258 15.93 -16.34 6.61
N PHE A 259 15.20 -15.25 6.35
CA PHE A 259 15.11 -14.67 5.00
C PHE A 259 16.45 -14.09 4.54
N LEU A 260 17.13 -13.30 5.38
CA LEU A 260 18.42 -12.70 5.02
C LEU A 260 19.50 -13.74 4.71
N HIS A 261 19.46 -14.92 5.34
CA HIS A 261 20.37 -16.02 5.01
C HIS A 261 20.21 -16.56 3.58
N THR A 262 19.08 -16.30 2.92
CA THR A 262 18.85 -16.66 1.51
C THR A 262 19.38 -15.62 0.52
N MET A 263 19.82 -14.46 1.00
CA MET A 263 20.28 -13.36 0.15
C MET A 263 21.60 -13.68 -0.56
N ALA A 264 21.83 -13.02 -1.69
CA ALA A 264 22.95 -13.33 -2.56
C ALA A 264 24.29 -12.81 -2.02
N GLY A 265 25.33 -13.65 -2.15
CA GLY A 265 26.73 -13.28 -1.89
C GLY A 265 27.42 -12.49 -3.00
N SER A 266 26.67 -11.91 -3.94
CA SER A 266 27.20 -11.14 -5.07
C SER A 266 26.33 -9.90 -5.31
N PRO A 267 26.91 -8.72 -5.54
CA PRO A 267 26.16 -7.50 -5.82
C PRO A 267 25.63 -7.42 -7.26
N SER A 268 25.81 -8.47 -8.07
CA SER A 268 25.32 -8.48 -9.46
C SER A 268 23.80 -8.57 -9.52
N GLU A 269 23.21 -7.90 -10.52
CA GLU A 269 21.76 -7.87 -10.74
C GLU A 269 21.14 -9.27 -10.82
N ALA A 270 21.78 -10.18 -11.57
CA ALA A 270 21.34 -11.56 -11.73
C ALA A 270 21.35 -12.34 -10.40
N ALA A 271 22.36 -12.14 -9.55
CA ALA A 271 22.41 -12.79 -8.25
C ALA A 271 21.31 -12.29 -7.32
N GLN A 272 21.04 -10.98 -7.33
CA GLN A 272 19.99 -10.38 -6.50
C GLN A 272 18.58 -10.80 -6.95
N ARG A 273 18.33 -10.91 -8.26
CA ARG A 273 17.11 -11.56 -8.78
C ARG A 273 16.99 -13.01 -8.32
N GLY A 274 18.10 -13.75 -8.36
CA GLY A 274 18.16 -15.13 -7.86
C GLY A 274 17.78 -15.24 -6.38
N ALA A 275 18.26 -14.33 -5.54
CA ALA A 275 17.92 -14.25 -4.12
C ALA A 275 16.46 -13.89 -3.86
N LEU A 276 15.90 -12.94 -4.61
CA LEU A 276 14.49 -12.55 -4.48
C LEU A 276 13.52 -13.72 -4.73
N ARG A 277 13.90 -14.71 -5.54
CA ARG A 277 13.12 -15.94 -5.76
C ARG A 277 13.02 -16.86 -4.54
N ALA A 278 13.66 -16.52 -3.41
CA ALA A 278 13.33 -17.13 -2.13
C ALA A 278 11.87 -16.82 -1.69
N THR A 279 11.29 -15.74 -2.22
CA THR A 279 9.84 -15.44 -2.12
C THR A 279 9.13 -15.94 -3.38
N SER A 280 7.99 -16.61 -3.22
CA SER A 280 7.25 -17.18 -4.34
C SER A 280 6.49 -16.11 -5.15
N ASP A 281 6.14 -16.44 -6.39
CA ASP A 281 5.35 -15.58 -7.29
C ASP A 281 4.04 -15.10 -6.65
N ALA A 282 3.34 -16.01 -5.97
CA ALA A 282 2.09 -15.71 -5.28
C ALA A 282 2.30 -14.72 -4.13
N GLU A 283 3.43 -14.80 -3.44
CA GLU A 283 3.78 -13.91 -2.34
C GLU A 283 4.18 -12.52 -2.83
N PHE A 284 4.92 -12.41 -3.94
CA PHE A 284 5.17 -11.11 -4.55
C PHE A 284 3.89 -10.43 -5.05
N LEU A 285 2.92 -11.20 -5.56
CA LEU A 285 1.61 -10.66 -5.88
C LEU A 285 0.85 -10.19 -4.65
N ASP A 286 0.90 -10.95 -3.55
CA ASP A 286 0.30 -10.55 -2.27
C ASP A 286 0.92 -9.25 -1.74
N PHE A 287 2.25 -9.12 -1.81
CA PHE A 287 2.96 -7.89 -1.50
C PHE A 287 2.47 -6.72 -2.35
N ALA A 288 2.39 -6.91 -3.67
CA ALA A 288 1.97 -5.87 -4.59
C ALA A 288 0.51 -5.42 -4.32
N GLN A 289 -0.39 -6.37 -4.02
CA GLN A 289 -1.78 -6.10 -3.63
C GLN A 289 -1.85 -5.32 -2.31
N ALA A 290 -1.10 -5.75 -1.28
CA ALA A 290 -1.07 -5.07 0.01
C ALA A 290 -0.55 -3.62 -0.12
N TYR A 291 0.43 -3.42 -0.99
CA TYR A 291 0.91 -2.09 -1.35
C TYR A 291 -0.17 -1.26 -2.06
N ASP A 292 -0.83 -1.76 -3.10
CA ASP A 292 -1.90 -1.03 -3.82
C ASP A 292 -3.06 -0.64 -2.89
N GLU A 293 -3.42 -1.55 -1.98
CA GLU A 293 -4.50 -1.35 -1.03
C GLU A 293 -4.14 -0.42 0.13
N ARG A 294 -2.85 -0.07 0.29
CA ARG A 294 -2.32 0.69 1.42
C ARG A 294 -2.54 -0.04 2.75
N THR A 295 -2.43 -1.37 2.77
CA THR A 295 -2.65 -2.22 3.95
C THR A 295 -1.36 -2.63 4.67
N ILE A 296 -0.19 -2.33 4.08
CA ILE A 296 1.11 -2.50 4.76
C ILE A 296 1.18 -1.53 5.95
N ARG A 297 1.70 -2.03 7.08
CA ARG A 297 1.82 -1.32 8.36
C ARG A 297 3.25 -1.30 8.85
N PHE A 298 3.58 -0.30 9.65
CA PHE A 298 4.77 -0.36 10.50
C PHE A 298 4.66 -1.55 11.49
N PRO A 299 5.78 -2.02 12.05
CA PRO A 299 5.81 -2.98 13.17
C PRO A 299 4.91 -2.61 14.36
N SER A 300 4.65 -1.32 14.59
CA SER A 300 3.70 -0.84 15.62
C SER A 300 2.22 -1.06 15.27
N GLY A 301 1.92 -1.54 14.06
CA GLY A 301 0.57 -1.68 13.52
C GLY A 301 0.00 -0.40 12.91
N ARG A 302 0.72 0.73 13.00
CA ARG A 302 0.30 2.00 12.41
C ARG A 302 0.36 1.96 10.88
N PRO A 303 -0.56 2.64 10.16
CA PRO A 303 -0.49 2.79 8.72
C PRO A 303 0.80 3.47 8.26
N LEU A 304 1.38 2.96 7.18
CA LEU A 304 2.39 3.69 6.42
C LEU A 304 1.72 4.89 5.73
N PRO A 305 2.29 6.10 5.82
CA PRO A 305 1.74 7.31 5.20
C PRO A 305 2.10 7.37 3.70
N PHE A 306 1.59 6.40 2.93
CA PHE A 306 1.70 6.42 1.47
C PHE A 306 1.01 7.66 0.87
N GLY A 307 1.47 8.07 -0.31
CA GLY A 307 0.78 9.05 -1.15
C GLY A 307 -0.48 8.48 -1.81
N ALA A 308 -1.05 9.27 -2.73
CA ALA A 308 -2.17 8.83 -3.55
C ALA A 308 -1.85 7.51 -4.27
N ARG A 309 -2.85 6.65 -4.47
CA ARG A 309 -2.66 5.40 -5.23
C ARG A 309 -2.23 5.73 -6.65
N LEU A 310 -1.25 4.98 -7.16
CA LEU A 310 -0.72 5.16 -8.51
C LEU A 310 -1.66 4.50 -9.53
N ASP A 311 -2.25 5.25 -10.44
CA ASP A 311 -3.16 4.65 -11.43
C ASP A 311 -2.46 3.69 -12.39
N GLY A 312 -1.22 3.97 -12.78
CA GLY A 312 -0.51 3.20 -13.79
C GLY A 312 -1.14 3.34 -15.19
N GLU A 313 -0.91 2.35 -16.05
CA GLU A 313 -1.46 2.34 -17.41
C GLU A 313 -2.95 1.98 -17.41
N THR A 314 -3.75 2.68 -18.21
CA THR A 314 -5.18 2.38 -18.39
C THR A 314 -5.45 1.88 -19.81
N TRP A 315 -5.99 0.67 -19.92
CA TRP A 315 -6.41 0.09 -21.19
C TRP A 315 -7.90 0.35 -21.46
N ALA A 316 -8.19 1.11 -22.51
CA ALA A 316 -9.56 1.31 -22.98
C ALA A 316 -9.97 0.18 -23.96
N ILE A 317 -10.80 -0.75 -23.49
CA ILE A 317 -11.22 -1.96 -24.22
C ILE A 317 -12.61 -1.74 -24.84
N ALA A 318 -12.64 -1.21 -26.06
CA ALA A 318 -13.88 -0.89 -26.78
C ALA A 318 -14.22 -1.84 -27.94
N ASN A 319 -13.22 -2.53 -28.50
CA ASN A 319 -13.36 -3.44 -29.63
C ASN A 319 -12.64 -4.78 -29.37
N THR A 320 -12.93 -5.81 -30.16
CA THR A 320 -12.12 -7.04 -30.17
C THR A 320 -10.66 -6.71 -30.50
N GLY A 321 -9.72 -7.30 -29.77
CA GLY A 321 -8.30 -7.02 -29.97
C GLY A 321 -7.42 -7.63 -28.87
N SER A 322 -6.25 -7.01 -28.69
CA SER A 322 -5.36 -7.34 -27.59
C SER A 322 -4.65 -6.11 -27.07
N GLN A 323 -4.44 -6.07 -25.75
CA GLN A 323 -3.54 -5.14 -25.08
C GLN A 323 -2.24 -5.85 -24.73
N GLN A 324 -1.15 -5.11 -24.73
CA GLN A 324 0.19 -5.64 -24.43
C GLN A 324 0.93 -4.68 -23.51
N ARG A 325 1.67 -5.22 -22.55
CA ARG A 325 2.59 -4.47 -21.69
C ARG A 325 3.82 -5.32 -21.40
N THR A 326 4.99 -4.70 -21.46
CA THR A 326 6.23 -5.35 -21.05
C THR A 326 6.32 -5.38 -19.53
N LEU A 327 6.36 -6.57 -18.94
CA LEU A 327 6.63 -6.75 -17.51
C LEU A 327 8.12 -6.89 -17.27
N LYS A 328 8.66 -6.00 -16.43
CA LYS A 328 10.06 -6.01 -15.99
C LYS A 328 10.21 -6.88 -14.74
N PRO A 329 11.31 -7.62 -14.57
CA PRO A 329 11.62 -8.36 -13.35
C PRO A 329 11.55 -7.49 -12.09
N PHE A 330 10.82 -7.97 -11.08
CA PHE A 330 10.68 -7.41 -9.74
C PHE A 330 10.18 -5.97 -9.67
N VAL A 331 9.32 -5.58 -10.62
CA VAL A 331 8.63 -4.29 -10.65
C VAL A 331 7.14 -4.47 -10.35
N ILE A 332 6.60 -3.67 -9.43
CA ILE A 332 5.15 -3.56 -9.23
C ILE A 332 4.55 -2.76 -10.39
N MET A 333 3.64 -3.36 -11.13
CA MET A 333 2.99 -2.73 -12.28
C MET A 333 1.49 -2.59 -12.07
N PRO A 334 1.02 -1.48 -11.47
CA PRO A 334 -0.39 -1.19 -11.37
C PRO A 334 -0.97 -0.77 -12.74
N GLY A 335 -2.26 -0.95 -12.91
CA GLY A 335 -3.00 -0.48 -14.07
C GLY A 335 -4.52 -0.57 -13.90
N TRP A 336 -5.20 -0.22 -14.98
CA TRP A 336 -6.64 -0.29 -15.12
C TRP A 336 -7.03 -0.91 -16.47
N ALA A 337 -8.16 -1.61 -16.50
CA ALA A 337 -8.79 -2.07 -17.72
C ALA A 337 -10.26 -1.63 -17.74
N ASP A 338 -10.57 -0.74 -18.68
CA ASP A 338 -11.86 -0.10 -18.84
C ASP A 338 -12.58 -0.74 -20.03
N TYR A 339 -13.50 -1.65 -19.73
CA TYR A 339 -14.31 -2.34 -20.73
C TYR A 339 -15.52 -1.50 -21.10
N ALA A 340 -15.68 -1.23 -22.40
CA ALA A 340 -16.92 -0.72 -22.93
C ALA A 340 -18.07 -1.73 -22.75
N CYS A 341 -19.30 -1.23 -22.80
CA CYS A 341 -20.53 -2.01 -22.70
C CYS A 341 -20.58 -3.15 -23.75
N ALA A 342 -20.38 -4.38 -23.31
CA ALA A 342 -20.53 -5.62 -24.09
C ALA A 342 -20.36 -6.87 -23.19
N ASN A 343 -20.60 -8.05 -23.75
CA ASN A 343 -20.03 -9.29 -23.25
C ASN A 343 -18.66 -9.49 -23.91
N TRP A 344 -17.69 -9.84 -23.09
CA TRP A 344 -16.30 -10.05 -23.48
C TRP A 344 -15.86 -11.44 -23.07
N GLU A 345 -15.18 -12.14 -23.95
CA GLU A 345 -14.34 -13.28 -23.62
C GLU A 345 -12.90 -12.80 -23.53
N ASN A 346 -12.18 -13.18 -22.48
CA ASN A 346 -10.79 -12.80 -22.29
C ASN A 346 -9.89 -14.03 -22.27
N SER A 347 -8.68 -13.86 -22.80
CA SER A 347 -7.56 -14.78 -22.55
C SER A 347 -6.31 -13.97 -22.25
N VAL A 348 -5.56 -14.41 -21.25
CA VAL A 348 -4.37 -13.73 -20.76
C VAL A 348 -3.17 -14.64 -20.97
N SER A 349 -2.04 -14.09 -21.38
CA SER A 349 -0.77 -14.82 -21.41
C SER A 349 -0.38 -15.28 -20.02
N ASP A 350 0.45 -16.31 -19.92
CA ASP A 350 0.99 -16.74 -18.64
C ASP A 350 1.85 -15.60 -18.03
N ALA A 351 1.34 -14.98 -16.97
CA ALA A 351 1.99 -13.88 -16.28
C ALA A 351 1.48 -13.81 -14.84
N ASN A 352 2.37 -13.46 -13.92
CA ASN A 352 2.04 -13.29 -12.52
C ASN A 352 1.25 -11.98 -12.30
N MET A 353 -0.08 -12.07 -12.41
CA MET A 353 -0.99 -10.93 -12.31
C MET A 353 -2.31 -11.26 -11.63
N ARG A 354 -2.97 -10.22 -11.11
CA ARG A 354 -4.32 -10.27 -10.53
C ARG A 354 -5.13 -9.06 -10.95
N VAL A 355 -6.45 -9.23 -10.96
CA VAL A 355 -7.39 -8.12 -11.13
C VAL A 355 -8.44 -8.12 -10.04
N ARG A 356 -9.07 -6.96 -9.86
CA ARG A 356 -10.23 -6.77 -9.00
C ARG A 356 -11.20 -5.79 -9.65
N ASP A 357 -12.50 -6.07 -9.59
CA ASP A 357 -13.54 -5.13 -10.03
C ASP A 357 -13.52 -3.87 -9.14
N GLU A 358 -13.51 -2.69 -9.75
CA GLU A 358 -13.52 -1.39 -9.06
C GLU A 358 -14.71 -1.25 -8.11
N ARG A 359 -15.86 -1.84 -8.45
CA ARG A 359 -17.08 -1.77 -7.63
C ARG A 359 -17.04 -2.65 -6.39
N GLY A 360 -15.97 -3.43 -6.23
CA GLY A 360 -15.75 -4.32 -5.10
C GLY A 360 -15.47 -5.75 -5.54
N GLY A 361 -14.79 -6.49 -4.68
CA GLY A 361 -14.39 -7.87 -4.94
C GLY A 361 -13.04 -8.18 -4.27
N SER A 362 -12.67 -9.45 -4.27
CA SER A 362 -11.31 -9.88 -3.94
C SER A 362 -10.44 -9.82 -5.19
N TRP A 363 -9.12 -9.71 -4.99
CA TRP A 363 -8.17 -9.99 -6.07
C TRP A 363 -8.33 -11.44 -6.55
N GLY A 364 -8.29 -11.62 -7.86
CA GLY A 364 -8.42 -12.92 -8.50
C GLY A 364 -7.75 -12.96 -9.87
N ASP A 365 -7.87 -14.10 -10.52
CA ASP A 365 -7.44 -14.25 -11.91
C ASP A 365 -8.24 -13.31 -12.83
N TRP A 366 -7.68 -13.01 -14.00
CA TRP A 366 -8.41 -12.26 -15.01
C TRP A 366 -9.66 -13.04 -15.43
N PRO A 367 -10.86 -12.43 -15.39
CA PRO A 367 -12.09 -13.14 -15.67
C PRO A 367 -12.11 -13.61 -17.14
N THR A 368 -12.34 -14.91 -17.37
CA THR A 368 -12.47 -15.45 -18.73
C THR A 368 -13.66 -14.87 -19.47
N GLU A 369 -14.68 -14.38 -18.74
CA GLU A 369 -15.83 -13.66 -19.27
C GLU A 369 -16.11 -12.40 -18.46
N THR A 370 -16.35 -11.29 -19.15
CA THR A 370 -16.79 -10.03 -18.54
C THR A 370 -18.12 -9.60 -19.15
N ASN A 371 -19.18 -9.57 -18.35
CA ASN A 371 -20.45 -8.96 -18.72
C ASN A 371 -20.47 -7.49 -18.29
N ALA A 372 -20.01 -6.61 -19.18
CA ALA A 372 -20.06 -5.16 -18.99
C ALA A 372 -21.43 -4.56 -19.37
N ARG A 373 -22.42 -5.36 -19.77
CA ARG A 373 -23.74 -4.88 -20.24
C ARG A 373 -24.62 -4.38 -19.12
N ASP A 374 -24.61 -5.07 -17.98
CA ASP A 374 -25.55 -4.82 -16.87
C ASP A 374 -25.37 -3.44 -16.23
N SER A 375 -24.26 -2.76 -16.53
CA SER A 375 -23.83 -1.55 -15.84
C SER A 375 -23.24 -0.48 -16.76
N GLY A 376 -23.40 -0.62 -18.09
CA GLY A 376 -22.87 0.33 -19.07
C GLY A 376 -21.36 0.29 -19.29
N GLY A 377 -20.63 -0.60 -18.61
CA GLY A 377 -19.19 -0.75 -18.65
C GLY A 377 -18.68 -1.59 -17.47
N ALA A 378 -17.44 -2.08 -17.54
CA ALA A 378 -16.77 -2.72 -16.41
C ALA A 378 -15.37 -2.13 -16.25
N ARG A 379 -14.91 -1.97 -15.01
CA ARG A 379 -13.61 -1.41 -14.72
C ARG A 379 -12.87 -2.32 -13.75
N TYR A 380 -11.70 -2.78 -14.17
CA TYR A 380 -10.86 -3.66 -13.35
C TYR A 380 -9.57 -2.95 -12.98
N ARG A 381 -9.26 -2.93 -11.69
CA ARG A 381 -7.91 -2.66 -11.21
C ARG A 381 -7.04 -3.86 -11.55
N SER A 382 -5.88 -3.64 -12.16
CA SER A 382 -4.91 -4.70 -12.45
C SER A 382 -3.60 -4.47 -11.72
N LEU A 383 -2.97 -5.57 -11.29
CA LEU A 383 -1.64 -5.57 -10.72
C LEU A 383 -0.84 -6.75 -11.28
N ALA A 384 0.39 -6.49 -11.71
CA ALA A 384 1.34 -7.51 -12.14
C ALA A 384 2.67 -7.37 -11.40
N PHE A 385 3.35 -8.49 -11.18
CA PHE A 385 4.68 -8.55 -10.57
C PHE A 385 5.46 -9.73 -11.14
N HIS A 386 6.34 -9.47 -12.11
CA HIS A 386 7.12 -10.54 -12.77
C HIS A 386 8.38 -10.91 -11.97
N THR A 387 8.65 -12.19 -11.75
CA THR A 387 9.78 -12.71 -10.92
C THR A 387 10.87 -13.43 -11.74
N GLY A 388 10.73 -13.45 -13.07
CA GLY A 388 11.70 -14.05 -13.98
C GLY A 388 12.96 -13.19 -14.16
N ASP A 389 13.87 -13.65 -15.01
CA ASP A 389 15.14 -12.97 -15.28
C ASP A 389 15.07 -11.97 -16.44
N ASP A 390 14.16 -12.19 -17.37
CA ASP A 390 14.01 -11.40 -18.59
C ASP A 390 12.68 -10.65 -18.57
N ASN A 391 12.58 -9.61 -19.39
CA ASN A 391 11.30 -8.98 -19.63
C ASN A 391 10.35 -9.97 -20.34
N ILE A 392 9.09 -10.03 -19.90
CA ILE A 392 8.05 -10.79 -20.60
C ILE A 392 6.96 -9.86 -21.13
N GLU A 393 6.26 -10.27 -22.17
CA GLU A 393 5.10 -9.54 -22.67
C GLU A 393 3.83 -10.09 -22.02
N LEU A 394 3.19 -9.28 -21.18
CA LEU A 394 1.82 -9.53 -20.75
C LEU A 394 0.90 -9.18 -21.92
N ARG A 395 0.11 -10.16 -22.37
CA ARG A 395 -0.88 -9.99 -23.43
C ARG A 395 -2.27 -10.37 -22.95
N VAL A 396 -3.19 -9.42 -22.98
CA VAL A 396 -4.63 -9.64 -22.72
C VAL A 396 -5.36 -9.56 -24.04
N ARG A 397 -5.85 -10.71 -24.54
CA ARG A 397 -6.76 -10.74 -25.69
C ARG A 397 -8.18 -10.67 -25.20
N HIS A 398 -8.98 -9.82 -25.85
CA HIS A 398 -10.37 -9.61 -25.53
C HIS A 398 -11.20 -9.76 -26.81
N ASN A 399 -12.20 -10.63 -26.78
CA ASN A 399 -13.12 -10.88 -27.87
C ASN A 399 -14.51 -10.40 -27.49
N ARG A 400 -15.04 -9.42 -28.23
CA ARG A 400 -16.38 -8.90 -28.03
C ARG A 400 -17.39 -9.87 -28.62
N THR A 401 -18.02 -10.69 -27.78
CA THR A 401 -18.98 -11.71 -28.22
C THR A 401 -20.38 -11.16 -28.42
N ALA A 402 -20.78 -10.18 -27.59
CA ALA A 402 -22.04 -9.48 -27.77
C ALA A 402 -21.84 -8.02 -27.40
N ALA A 403 -21.88 -7.15 -28.41
CA ALA A 403 -22.00 -5.72 -28.16
C ALA A 403 -23.19 -5.46 -27.21
N CYS A 404 -23.10 -4.45 -26.34
CA CYS A 404 -24.33 -3.75 -26.04
C CYS A 404 -24.88 -3.29 -27.37
N GLY A 405 -26.06 -3.80 -27.74
CA GLY A 405 -26.74 -3.26 -28.90
C GLY A 405 -26.75 -1.74 -28.71
N SER A 406 -26.37 -0.97 -29.74
CA SER A 406 -27.11 0.28 -29.94
C SER A 406 -28.57 -0.12 -29.76
N CYS A 407 -29.38 0.54 -28.93
CA CYS A 407 -30.69 0.00 -28.52
C CYS A 407 -31.59 -0.54 -29.65
N LEU A 408 -31.31 -0.18 -30.90
CA LEU A 408 -31.75 -0.83 -32.13
C LEU A 408 -31.60 -2.37 -32.26
N ALA A 409 -30.75 -3.07 -31.50
CA ALA A 409 -30.55 -4.51 -31.73
C ALA A 409 -31.68 -5.40 -31.17
N VAL A 410 -32.50 -4.88 -30.25
CA VAL A 410 -33.71 -5.57 -29.77
C VAL A 410 -34.90 -5.02 -30.56
N ALA A 411 -35.08 -5.50 -31.79
CA ALA A 411 -36.23 -5.15 -32.63
C ALA A 411 -37.56 -5.77 -32.15
N THR A 412 -37.57 -6.45 -31.01
CA THR A 412 -38.80 -7.05 -30.48
C THR A 412 -39.63 -5.97 -29.82
N ILE A 413 -40.75 -5.65 -30.47
CA ILE A 413 -41.76 -4.69 -29.99
C ILE A 413 -42.83 -5.49 -29.27
N ASP A 414 -42.91 -5.35 -27.95
CA ASP A 414 -44.07 -5.81 -27.20
C ASP A 414 -45.22 -4.82 -27.41
N ARG A 415 -46.20 -5.18 -28.25
CA ARG A 415 -47.34 -4.32 -28.56
C ARG A 415 -48.16 -3.92 -27.33
N CYS A 416 -48.08 -4.66 -26.24
CA CYS A 416 -48.68 -4.21 -24.98
C CYS A 416 -48.09 -2.86 -24.58
N MET A 417 -46.80 -2.65 -24.76
CA MET A 417 -46.13 -1.41 -24.34
C MET A 417 -46.45 -0.20 -25.22
N VAL A 418 -46.92 -0.39 -26.45
CA VAL A 418 -47.18 0.71 -27.38
C VAL A 418 -48.37 1.54 -26.90
N GLY A 419 -48.17 2.83 -26.64
CA GLY A 419 -49.21 3.76 -26.22
C GLY A 419 -48.69 4.96 -25.43
N ARG A 420 -49.62 5.81 -25.00
CA ARG A 420 -49.35 6.93 -24.08
C ARG A 420 -49.63 6.49 -22.65
N TRP A 421 -48.64 6.62 -21.78
CA TRP A 421 -48.61 6.10 -20.42
C TRP A 421 -48.35 7.21 -19.42
N ARG A 422 -49.23 7.37 -18.45
CA ARG A 422 -49.05 8.32 -17.35
C ARG A 422 -48.59 7.59 -16.10
N LEU A 423 -47.54 8.07 -15.44
CA LEU A 423 -47.12 7.56 -14.15
C LEU A 423 -48.22 7.82 -13.12
N THR A 424 -48.74 6.75 -12.50
CA THR A 424 -49.84 6.79 -11.54
C THR A 424 -49.49 6.19 -10.19
N GLY A 425 -48.34 5.53 -10.06
CA GLY A 425 -47.80 5.06 -8.79
C GLY A 425 -46.31 4.74 -8.89
N GLY A 426 -45.67 4.57 -7.74
CA GLY A 426 -44.24 4.27 -7.63
C GLY A 426 -43.34 5.50 -7.82
N GLY A 427 -42.18 5.26 -8.43
CA GLY A 427 -41.16 6.26 -8.72
C GLY A 427 -40.25 6.59 -7.53
N PRO A 428 -39.32 7.55 -7.74
CA PRO A 428 -38.34 7.93 -6.73
C PRO A 428 -38.98 8.40 -5.43
N GLY A 429 -40.08 9.15 -5.50
CA GLY A 429 -40.80 9.68 -4.34
C GLY A 429 -41.34 8.59 -3.41
N GLU A 430 -42.14 7.66 -3.94
CA GLU A 430 -42.67 6.55 -3.14
C GLU A 430 -41.57 5.59 -2.68
N TRP A 431 -40.54 5.35 -3.50
CA TRP A 431 -39.40 4.52 -3.09
C TRP A 431 -38.65 5.16 -1.91
N MET A 432 -38.39 6.46 -1.95
CA MET A 432 -37.76 7.22 -0.85
C MET A 432 -38.61 7.18 0.42
N GLN A 433 -39.94 7.32 0.31
CA GLN A 433 -40.85 7.17 1.44
C GLN A 433 -40.76 5.77 2.06
N ARG A 434 -40.68 4.71 1.25
CA ARG A 434 -40.47 3.33 1.74
C ARG A 434 -39.12 3.14 2.44
N GLN A 435 -38.11 3.94 2.09
CA GLN A 435 -36.83 3.97 2.82
C GLN A 435 -36.89 4.78 4.13
N GLY A 436 -38.08 5.27 4.53
CA GLY A 436 -38.25 6.04 5.75
C GLY A 436 -37.89 7.52 5.63
N ILE A 437 -37.81 8.08 4.41
CA ILE A 437 -37.55 9.51 4.21
C ILE A 437 -38.83 10.31 4.53
N PRO A 438 -38.82 11.20 5.55
CA PRO A 438 -40.01 11.92 6.03
C PRO A 438 -40.27 13.18 5.19
N PHE A 439 -40.98 13.02 4.08
CA PHE A 439 -41.40 14.16 3.26
C PHE A 439 -42.52 14.96 3.93
N THR A 440 -42.28 16.25 4.12
CA THR A 440 -43.32 17.23 4.52
C THR A 440 -43.97 17.89 3.30
N ARG A 441 -43.26 17.92 2.16
CA ARG A 441 -43.78 18.31 0.86
C ARG A 441 -43.20 17.39 -0.21
N MET A 442 -44.05 16.92 -1.11
CA MET A 442 -43.60 16.27 -2.34
C MET A 442 -44.60 16.60 -3.44
N ASN A 443 -44.13 17.30 -4.46
CA ASN A 443 -44.92 17.68 -5.62
C ASN A 443 -44.17 17.20 -6.87
N ILE A 444 -44.74 16.19 -7.52
CA ILE A 444 -44.21 15.65 -8.77
C ILE A 444 -45.21 16.01 -9.86
N SER A 445 -44.76 16.74 -10.88
CA SER A 445 -45.58 16.99 -12.05
C SER A 445 -45.91 15.65 -12.74
N PRO A 446 -47.07 15.55 -13.42
CA PRO A 446 -47.40 14.34 -14.19
C PRO A 446 -46.25 13.96 -15.11
N PHE A 447 -45.82 12.70 -15.03
CA PHE A 447 -44.83 12.13 -15.94
C PHE A 447 -45.56 11.29 -16.99
N THR A 448 -45.35 11.64 -18.25
CA THR A 448 -45.92 10.90 -19.38
C THR A 448 -44.81 10.26 -20.19
N LEU A 449 -44.99 8.99 -20.54
CA LEU A 449 -44.15 8.20 -21.42
C LEU A 449 -44.98 7.78 -22.63
N ILE A 450 -44.57 8.17 -23.82
CA ILE A 450 -45.17 7.75 -25.08
C ILE A 450 -44.23 6.72 -25.70
N ILE A 451 -44.74 5.51 -25.92
CA ILE A 451 -44.01 4.40 -26.52
C ILE A 451 -44.65 4.11 -27.88
N ASN A 452 -43.87 4.22 -28.95
CA ASN A 452 -44.35 4.07 -30.33
C ASN A 452 -44.04 2.67 -30.89
N GLU A 453 -44.85 2.22 -31.85
CA GLU A 453 -44.69 0.91 -32.51
C GLU A 453 -43.42 0.81 -33.34
N ASP A 454 -42.87 1.93 -33.81
CA ASP A 454 -41.62 2.01 -34.57
C ASP A 454 -40.35 1.82 -33.71
N GLY A 455 -40.51 1.48 -32.43
CA GLY A 455 -39.40 1.34 -31.49
C GLY A 455 -38.86 2.67 -30.97
N THR A 456 -39.56 3.79 -31.16
CA THR A 456 -39.21 5.07 -30.53
C THR A 456 -40.03 5.33 -29.28
N TYR A 457 -39.50 6.15 -28.37
CA TYR A 457 -40.26 6.65 -27.23
C TYR A 457 -39.99 8.14 -27.04
N THR A 458 -40.92 8.81 -26.38
CA THR A 458 -40.74 10.18 -25.87
C THR A 458 -41.26 10.28 -24.45
N THR A 459 -40.68 11.17 -23.65
CA THR A 459 -41.25 11.53 -22.34
C THR A 459 -41.61 13.01 -22.34
N GLU A 460 -42.62 13.33 -21.55
CA GLU A 460 -42.83 14.71 -21.12
C GLU A 460 -41.87 14.99 -19.96
N GLY A 461 -41.14 16.10 -20.04
CA GLY A 461 -40.35 16.58 -18.91
C GLY A 461 -41.23 16.75 -17.68
N PHE A 462 -40.69 16.48 -16.50
CA PHE A 462 -41.42 16.63 -15.24
C PHE A 462 -40.63 17.48 -14.25
N ASN A 463 -41.36 18.21 -13.41
CA ASN A 463 -40.78 18.92 -12.28
C ASN A 463 -40.99 18.12 -11.01
N PHE A 464 -39.98 18.11 -10.16
CA PHE A 464 -39.95 17.46 -8.86
C PHE A 464 -39.56 18.52 -7.83
N ASP A 465 -40.47 18.81 -6.91
CA ASP A 465 -40.23 19.68 -5.75
C ASP A 465 -40.49 18.87 -4.49
N PHE A 466 -39.53 18.84 -3.57
CA PHE A 466 -39.70 18.16 -2.30
C PHE A 466 -39.13 18.94 -1.13
N ARG A 467 -39.67 18.64 0.04
CA ARG A 467 -39.14 19.05 1.35
C ARG A 467 -39.20 17.85 2.29
N VAL A 468 -38.09 17.58 2.96
CA VAL A 468 -37.94 16.56 4.00
C VAL A 468 -37.63 17.22 5.34
N GLN A 469 -38.14 16.65 6.42
CA GLN A 469 -37.89 17.13 7.77
C GLN A 469 -37.55 15.97 8.69
N TYR A 470 -36.31 15.96 9.16
CA TYR A 470 -35.84 15.14 10.28
C TYR A 470 -35.86 15.98 11.57
N PRO A 471 -35.67 15.37 12.76
CA PRO A 471 -35.60 16.11 14.03
C PRO A 471 -34.54 17.23 14.02
N ASP A 472 -33.36 16.94 13.48
CA ASP A 472 -32.19 17.85 13.54
C ASP A 472 -31.75 18.36 12.16
N SER A 473 -32.46 18.01 11.09
CA SER A 473 -32.14 18.41 9.73
C SER A 473 -33.37 18.62 8.85
N ALA A 474 -33.23 19.51 7.88
CA ALA A 474 -34.24 19.75 6.85
C ALA A 474 -33.56 19.71 5.48
N GLY A 475 -34.29 19.22 4.49
CA GLY A 475 -33.82 19.23 3.12
C GLY A 475 -34.92 19.74 2.20
N GLU A 476 -34.55 20.48 1.18
CA GLU A 476 -35.45 20.83 0.10
C GLU A 476 -34.73 20.70 -1.24
N GLY A 477 -35.48 20.37 -2.27
CA GLY A 477 -34.90 20.23 -3.60
C GLY A 477 -35.92 20.51 -4.66
N GLN A 478 -35.42 21.07 -5.76
CA GLN A 478 -36.17 21.28 -6.97
C GLN A 478 -35.36 20.72 -8.14
N ALA A 479 -36.02 19.91 -8.95
CA ALA A 479 -35.47 19.37 -10.17
C ALA A 479 -36.50 19.45 -11.30
N ALA A 480 -35.99 19.64 -12.51
CA ALA A 480 -36.74 19.58 -13.74
C ALA A 480 -36.00 18.65 -14.69
N THR A 481 -36.74 17.77 -15.35
CA THR A 481 -36.21 16.96 -16.44
C THR A 481 -36.71 17.53 -17.75
N GLN A 482 -35.82 17.64 -18.73
CA GLN A 482 -36.24 17.97 -20.10
C GLN A 482 -36.92 16.74 -20.74
N PRO A 483 -37.87 16.94 -21.67
CA PRO A 483 -38.40 15.86 -22.49
C PRO A 483 -37.26 15.00 -23.05
N THR A 484 -37.39 13.68 -22.94
CA THR A 484 -36.48 12.74 -23.60
C THR A 484 -37.12 12.21 -24.86
N ASN A 485 -36.31 11.91 -25.85
CA ASN A 485 -36.69 11.01 -26.92
C ASN A 485 -35.62 9.93 -27.06
N GLY A 486 -36.01 8.81 -27.63
CA GLY A 486 -35.12 7.67 -27.71
C GLY A 486 -35.71 6.49 -28.42
N ARG A 487 -35.00 5.38 -28.33
CA ARG A 487 -35.41 4.09 -28.87
C ARG A 487 -35.62 3.09 -27.75
N TRP A 488 -36.56 2.18 -27.93
CA TRP A 488 -36.90 1.13 -26.98
C TRP A 488 -37.07 -0.21 -27.68
N GLY A 489 -36.97 -1.27 -26.88
CA GLY A 489 -37.29 -2.63 -27.27
C GLY A 489 -37.59 -3.46 -26.04
N ALA A 490 -38.23 -4.61 -26.22
CA ALA A 490 -38.58 -5.48 -25.11
C ALA A 490 -38.37 -6.96 -25.45
N GLU A 491 -37.76 -7.72 -24.55
CA GLU A 491 -37.54 -9.15 -24.74
C GLU A 491 -37.56 -9.87 -23.39
N ARG A 492 -38.28 -11.00 -23.30
CA ARG A 492 -38.33 -11.87 -22.11
C ARG A 492 -38.62 -11.11 -20.79
N GLY A 493 -39.60 -10.19 -20.81
CA GLY A 493 -39.97 -9.40 -19.62
C GLY A 493 -38.95 -8.34 -19.21
N ARG A 494 -37.98 -8.02 -20.08
CA ARG A 494 -37.06 -6.90 -19.91
C ARG A 494 -37.34 -5.82 -20.94
N LEU A 495 -37.40 -4.58 -20.47
CA LEU A 495 -37.55 -3.38 -21.26
C LEU A 495 -36.19 -2.72 -21.40
N TYR A 496 -35.82 -2.34 -22.61
CA TYR A 496 -34.58 -1.66 -22.95
C TYR A 496 -34.91 -0.28 -23.50
N GLY A 497 -34.11 0.73 -23.14
CA GLY A 497 -34.27 2.08 -23.68
C GLY A 497 -32.94 2.80 -23.83
N CYS A 498 -32.77 3.50 -24.95
CA CYS A 498 -31.67 4.44 -25.18
C CYS A 498 -32.26 5.82 -25.39
N THR A 499 -31.71 6.80 -24.69
CA THR A 499 -32.00 8.22 -24.95
C THR A 499 -31.20 8.65 -26.18
N ASP A 500 -31.88 9.13 -27.21
CA ASP A 500 -31.24 9.69 -28.40
C ASP A 500 -30.97 11.19 -28.23
N ALA A 501 -31.90 11.91 -27.59
CA ALA A 501 -31.74 13.29 -27.19
C ALA A 501 -32.58 13.64 -25.95
N GLY A 502 -32.21 14.74 -25.29
CA GLY A 502 -32.91 15.23 -24.09
C GLY A 502 -32.45 14.54 -22.81
N GLY A 503 -33.28 14.57 -21.77
CA GLY A 503 -33.01 13.87 -20.51
C GLY A 503 -31.98 14.51 -19.59
N ALA A 504 -31.49 15.70 -19.96
CA ALA A 504 -30.78 16.55 -19.03
C ALA A 504 -31.70 16.78 -17.81
N THR A 505 -31.25 16.30 -16.66
CA THR A 505 -31.86 16.62 -15.38
C THR A 505 -31.16 17.86 -14.85
N SER A 506 -31.89 18.95 -14.71
CA SER A 506 -31.40 20.16 -14.06
C SER A 506 -32.08 20.29 -12.72
N GLY A 507 -31.32 20.31 -11.64
CA GLY A 507 -31.90 20.40 -10.32
C GLY A 507 -30.86 20.29 -9.24
N THR A 508 -31.20 20.79 -8.07
CA THR A 508 -30.36 20.69 -6.88
C THR A 508 -31.20 20.25 -5.70
N ALA A 509 -30.62 19.41 -4.86
CA ALA A 509 -31.11 19.11 -3.53
C ALA A 509 -30.19 19.78 -2.53
N THR A 510 -30.75 20.61 -1.65
CA THR A 510 -30.05 21.21 -0.53
C THR A 510 -30.45 20.49 0.74
N VAL A 511 -29.46 20.08 1.53
CA VAL A 511 -29.66 19.51 2.87
C VAL A 511 -28.99 20.44 3.87
N GLU A 512 -29.71 20.79 4.92
CA GLU A 512 -29.22 21.58 6.05
C GLU A 512 -29.33 20.74 7.33
N SER A 513 -28.20 20.55 8.01
CA SER A 513 -28.10 19.78 9.25
C SER A 513 -27.12 20.48 10.19
N GLU A 514 -27.54 20.78 11.42
CA GLU A 514 -26.67 21.37 12.46
C GLU A 514 -25.88 22.62 11.99
N GLY A 515 -26.48 23.45 11.14
CA GLY A 515 -25.84 24.66 10.59
C GLY A 515 -24.90 24.41 9.40
N ILE A 516 -24.75 23.17 8.95
CA ILE A 516 -24.02 22.81 7.72
C ILE A 516 -25.03 22.69 6.58
N ARG A 517 -24.80 23.46 5.51
CA ARG A 517 -25.61 23.42 4.28
C ARG A 517 -24.81 22.77 3.15
N GLY A 518 -25.30 21.64 2.66
CA GLY A 518 -24.78 20.95 1.47
C GLY A 518 -25.76 21.06 0.31
N THR A 519 -25.26 21.22 -0.91
CA THR A 519 -26.07 21.18 -2.14
C THR A 519 -25.47 20.16 -3.10
N ALA A 520 -26.29 19.26 -3.62
CA ALA A 520 -25.90 18.26 -4.60
C ALA A 520 -26.81 18.33 -5.83
N PRO A 521 -26.30 18.05 -7.05
CA PRO A 521 -27.16 17.92 -8.22
C PRO A 521 -28.12 16.73 -8.04
N TYR A 522 -29.37 16.91 -8.45
CA TYR A 522 -30.36 15.85 -8.44
C TYR A 522 -30.22 14.97 -9.70
N ALA A 523 -30.14 13.65 -9.52
CA ALA A 523 -30.16 12.68 -10.61
C ALA A 523 -31.28 11.66 -10.36
N SER A 524 -32.18 11.49 -11.33
CA SER A 524 -33.17 10.42 -11.32
C SER A 524 -32.82 9.41 -12.42
N PRO A 525 -32.81 8.10 -12.13
CA PRO A 525 -32.84 7.11 -13.20
C PRO A 525 -34.15 7.30 -13.98
N GLY A 526 -34.06 7.33 -15.31
CA GLY A 526 -35.24 7.42 -16.17
C GLY A 526 -36.12 6.15 -16.11
N PRO A 527 -37.22 6.07 -16.87
CA PRO A 527 -38.15 4.94 -16.83
C PRO A 527 -37.52 3.60 -17.26
N PHE A 528 -36.38 3.63 -17.94
CA PHE A 528 -35.60 2.47 -18.38
C PHE A 528 -34.48 2.07 -17.41
N GLY A 529 -34.35 2.78 -16.28
CA GLY A 529 -33.30 2.58 -15.30
C GLY A 529 -31.94 3.17 -15.70
N ALA A 530 -31.01 3.20 -14.73
CA ALA A 530 -29.69 3.80 -14.92
C ALA A 530 -28.81 3.04 -15.95
N SER A 531 -29.02 1.73 -16.10
CA SER A 531 -28.31 0.88 -17.06
C SER A 531 -28.99 0.78 -18.43
N GLY A 532 -30.08 1.54 -18.66
CA GLY A 532 -30.87 1.45 -19.89
C GLY A 532 -31.67 0.14 -20.04
N SER A 533 -31.78 -0.66 -18.97
CA SER A 533 -32.72 -1.79 -18.92
C SER A 533 -33.42 -1.94 -17.57
N THR A 534 -34.66 -2.41 -17.61
CA THR A 534 -35.47 -2.67 -16.42
C THR A 534 -36.36 -3.91 -16.63
N THR A 535 -36.79 -4.55 -15.55
CA THR A 535 -37.82 -5.59 -15.65
C THR A 535 -39.18 -4.92 -15.82
N TYR A 536 -40.05 -5.50 -16.65
CA TYR A 536 -41.38 -4.95 -16.85
C TYR A 536 -42.48 -6.02 -16.92
N THR A 537 -43.70 -5.59 -16.61
CA THR A 537 -44.93 -6.29 -16.95
C THR A 537 -45.92 -5.29 -17.55
N CYS A 538 -46.77 -5.77 -18.45
CA CYS A 538 -47.74 -4.92 -19.14
C CYS A 538 -49.08 -5.63 -19.31
N THR A 539 -50.16 -4.86 -19.19
CA THR A 539 -51.54 -5.23 -19.52
C THR A 539 -52.16 -4.16 -20.45
N ASP A 540 -53.42 -4.35 -20.83
CA ASP A 540 -54.14 -3.36 -21.64
C ASP A 540 -54.29 -2.00 -20.98
N THR A 541 -54.23 -1.91 -19.65
CA THR A 541 -54.47 -0.65 -18.92
C THR A 541 -53.30 -0.21 -18.05
N THR A 542 -52.39 -1.13 -17.71
CA THR A 542 -51.29 -0.88 -16.77
C THR A 542 -49.96 -1.37 -17.29
N PHE A 543 -48.91 -0.57 -17.09
CA PHE A 543 -47.52 -0.92 -17.36
C PHE A 543 -46.71 -0.73 -16.07
N PHE A 544 -45.87 -1.69 -15.74
CA PHE A 544 -45.05 -1.68 -14.52
C PHE A 544 -43.57 -1.86 -14.87
N THR A 545 -42.68 -1.09 -14.25
CA THR A 545 -41.23 -1.34 -14.28
C THR A 545 -40.68 -1.58 -12.88
N SER A 546 -39.60 -2.36 -12.80
CA SER A 546 -38.87 -2.61 -11.55
C SER A 546 -37.37 -2.61 -11.82
N GLN A 547 -36.71 -1.60 -11.25
CA GLN A 547 -35.27 -1.40 -11.31
C GLN A 547 -34.63 -1.83 -9.98
N PRO A 548 -33.60 -2.71 -10.00
CA PRO A 548 -32.83 -2.99 -8.79
C PRO A 548 -32.08 -1.74 -8.32
N MET A 549 -32.15 -1.49 -7.02
CA MET A 549 -31.36 -0.44 -6.36
C MET A 549 -30.33 -1.11 -5.47
N GLU A 550 -29.15 -0.52 -5.32
CA GLU A 550 -28.09 -1.06 -4.45
C GLU A 550 -28.55 -1.24 -3.00
N ARG A 551 -29.49 -0.41 -2.55
CA ARG A 551 -30.08 -0.45 -1.20
C ARG A 551 -31.59 -0.24 -1.29
N GLY A 552 -32.33 -0.80 -0.33
CA GLY A 552 -33.75 -0.46 -0.15
C GLY A 552 -34.77 -1.24 -0.99
N GLY A 553 -34.35 -2.30 -1.67
CA GLY A 553 -35.20 -3.04 -2.60
C GLY A 553 -35.46 -2.26 -3.91
N PRO A 554 -36.18 -2.87 -4.85
CA PRO A 554 -36.34 -2.29 -6.18
C PRO A 554 -37.15 -0.99 -6.17
N MET A 555 -36.75 -0.05 -7.02
CA MET A 555 -37.57 1.10 -7.37
C MET A 555 -38.54 0.68 -8.47
N THR A 556 -39.82 0.86 -8.20
CA THR A 556 -40.90 0.41 -9.08
C THR A 556 -41.66 1.59 -9.64
N HIS A 557 -42.11 1.52 -10.89
CA HIS A 557 -43.00 2.53 -11.49
C HIS A 557 -44.26 1.84 -11.99
N THR A 558 -45.42 2.46 -11.74
CA THR A 558 -46.72 2.02 -12.26
C THR A 558 -47.28 3.11 -13.16
N PHE A 559 -47.60 2.74 -14.38
CA PHE A 559 -48.17 3.60 -15.39
C PHE A 559 -49.58 3.14 -15.76
N THR A 560 -50.46 4.10 -16.00
CA THR A 560 -51.81 3.88 -16.53
C THR A 560 -51.88 4.41 -17.96
N ARG A 561 -52.49 3.62 -18.85
CA ARG A 561 -52.64 3.99 -20.26
C ARG A 561 -53.66 5.12 -20.43
N GLU A 562 -53.29 6.18 -21.14
CA GLU A 562 -54.20 7.30 -21.48
C GLU A 562 -54.87 7.12 -22.84
N SER A 563 -54.18 6.48 -23.81
CA SER A 563 -54.71 6.23 -25.15
C SER A 563 -55.51 4.93 -25.22
N ARG A 564 -56.70 4.91 -25.85
CA ARG A 564 -57.37 3.65 -26.22
C ARG A 564 -56.47 2.85 -27.17
N ARG A 565 -56.32 1.54 -26.94
CA ARG A 565 -55.61 0.62 -27.85
C ARG A 565 -56.21 0.78 -29.24
N LEU A 566 -55.38 1.06 -30.25
CA LEU A 566 -55.82 1.00 -31.64
C LEU A 566 -56.26 -0.44 -31.91
N PRO A 567 -57.44 -0.68 -32.52
CA PRO A 567 -57.87 -2.04 -32.86
C PRO A 567 -56.83 -2.71 -33.75
N GLU A 568 -56.57 -4.00 -33.49
CA GLU A 568 -55.54 -4.82 -34.15
C GLU A 568 -55.73 -4.99 -35.66
#